data_AF-A0A8D9F9E7-F1
#
_entry.id   AF-A0A8D9F9E7-F1
#
_cell.length_a   1.000
_cell.length_b   1.000
_cell.length_c   1.000
_cell.angle_alpha   90.00
_cell.angle_beta   90.00
_cell.angle_gamma   90.00
#
_symmetry.space_group_name_H-M   'P 1'
#
loop_
_entity.id
_entity.type
_entity.pdbx_description
1 polymer ?
#
loop_
_entity_poly.entity_id
_entity_poly.type
_entity_poly.pdbx_seq_one_letter_code
_entity_poly.pdbx_strand_id
1 'polypeptide(L)'
;MTLYNTIIKPVLLYGAETWSITKKGEHQLQVFGNKVYRKIFGGYFEQSTQTWKRRHNVDIHGLAKQPNIVATMNANRLRWMGHLMRVDRNRAAWSIYTSTPQGRRLPGRPRSCWRNEMMRLCQKWRLDDWEESTQDRVQ
;
A
#
# COMPACT_ATOMS: atom_id res chain seq x y z
N MET A 1 -13.27 13.38 6.97
CA MET A 1 -12.15 12.44 6.66
C MET A 1 -10.81 12.82 7.29
N THR A 2 -10.66 14.03 7.82
CA THR A 2 -9.39 14.55 8.36
C THR A 2 -8.77 13.63 9.41
N LEU A 3 -9.50 13.24 10.46
CA LEU A 3 -8.99 12.36 11.52
C LEU A 3 -8.45 11.00 11.02
N TYR A 4 -9.13 10.38 10.05
CA TYR A 4 -8.65 9.12 9.49
C TYR A 4 -7.32 9.31 8.75
N ASN A 5 -7.21 10.40 8.00
CA ASN A 5 -6.02 10.69 7.20
C ASN A 5 -4.83 11.15 8.04
N THR A 6 -5.07 11.85 9.15
CA THR A 6 -4.01 12.41 10.00
C THR A 6 -3.54 11.48 11.10
N ILE A 7 -4.44 10.67 11.68
CA ILE A 7 -4.11 9.83 12.84
C ILE A 7 -4.05 8.36 12.44
N ILE A 8 -5.15 7.82 11.92
CA ILE A 8 -5.28 6.37 11.74
C ILE A 8 -4.39 5.87 10.59
N LYS A 9 -4.43 6.55 9.45
CA LYS A 9 -3.73 6.13 8.24
C LYS A 9 -2.20 6.15 8.41
N PRO A 10 -1.56 7.20 8.97
CA PRO A 10 -0.11 7.22 9.17
C PRO A 10 0.35 6.19 10.19
N VAL A 11 -0.38 6.01 11.29
CA VAL A 11 -0.06 4.99 12.31
C VAL A 11 -0.14 3.59 11.70
N LEU A 12 -1.17 3.30 10.92
CA LEU A 12 -1.36 2.00 10.30
C LEU A 12 -0.34 1.69 9.21
N LEU A 13 0.08 2.71 8.45
CA LEU A 13 1.05 2.57 7.35
C LEU A 13 2.49 2.84 7.78
N TYR A 14 2.75 3.03 9.07
CA TYR A 14 4.09 3.27 9.58
C TYR A 14 5.01 2.10 9.21
N GLY A 15 6.08 2.38 8.47
CA GLY A 15 7.02 1.36 7.99
C GLY A 15 6.49 0.44 6.88
N ALA A 16 5.24 0.62 6.40
CA ALA A 16 4.64 -0.24 5.39
C ALA A 16 5.35 -0.19 4.02
N GLU A 17 6.21 0.80 3.84
CA GLU A 17 7.12 0.99 2.70
C GLU A 17 8.13 -0.15 2.55
N THR A 18 8.57 -0.77 3.65
CA THR A 18 9.60 -1.82 3.64
C THR A 18 9.02 -3.22 3.87
N TRP A 19 7.74 -3.33 4.20
CA TRP A 19 7.10 -4.62 4.48
C TRP A 19 6.95 -5.47 3.22
N SER A 20 7.17 -6.77 3.36
CA SER A 20 6.68 -7.78 2.42
C SER A 20 5.34 -8.30 2.97
N ILE A 21 4.24 -8.15 2.22
CA ILE A 21 2.89 -8.50 2.70
C ILE A 21 2.25 -9.58 1.83
N THR A 22 1.57 -10.52 2.48
CA THR A 22 0.80 -11.54 1.78
C THR A 22 -0.53 -10.96 1.26
N LYS A 23 -1.14 -11.60 0.26
CA LYS A 23 -2.47 -11.22 -0.22
C LYS A 23 -3.55 -11.26 0.86
N LYS A 24 -3.41 -12.18 1.83
CA LYS A 24 -4.26 -12.23 3.01
C LYS A 24 -4.09 -10.97 3.87
N GLY A 25 -2.86 -10.52 4.09
CA GLY A 25 -2.57 -9.27 4.81
C GLY A 25 -3.10 -8.03 4.09
N GLU A 26 -2.93 -7.94 2.77
CA GLU A 26 -3.53 -6.85 1.96
C GLU A 26 -5.05 -6.81 2.13
N HIS A 27 -5.70 -7.97 2.04
CA HIS A 27 -7.15 -8.08 2.21
C HIS A 27 -7.59 -7.66 3.62
N GLN A 28 -6.88 -8.09 4.66
CA GLN A 28 -7.15 -7.69 6.04
C GLN A 28 -7.03 -6.17 6.23
N LEU A 29 -6.02 -5.55 5.62
CA LEU A 29 -5.83 -4.10 5.65
C LEU A 29 -7.00 -3.37 4.97
N GLN A 30 -7.43 -3.86 3.79
CA GLN A 30 -8.59 -3.32 3.09
C GLN A 30 -9.88 -3.46 3.91
N VAL A 31 -10.11 -4.62 4.53
CA VAL A 31 -11.26 -4.86 5.42
C VAL A 31 -11.22 -3.90 6.62
N PHE A 32 -10.05 -3.69 7.22
CA PHE A 32 -9.88 -2.72 8.30
C PHE A 32 -10.26 -1.30 7.84
N GLY A 33 -9.71 -0.82 6.71
CA GLY A 33 -10.05 0.49 6.16
C GLY A 33 -11.56 0.64 5.91
N ASN A 34 -12.18 -0.37 5.32
CA ASN A 34 -13.62 -0.37 5.06
C ASN A 34 -14.47 -0.44 6.35
N LYS A 35 -13.95 -1.02 7.45
CA LYS A 35 -14.61 -0.98 8.77
C LYS A 35 -14.53 0.42 9.37
N VAL A 36 -13.38 1.08 9.29
CA VAL A 36 -13.21 2.46 9.77
C VAL A 36 -14.11 3.42 9.01
N TYR A 37 -14.17 3.32 7.68
CA TYR A 37 -15.06 4.16 6.88
C TYR A 37 -16.54 3.95 7.21
N ARG A 38 -16.98 2.72 7.50
CA ARG A 38 -18.36 2.48 7.95
C ARG A 38 -18.67 3.13 9.29
N LYS A 39 -17.70 3.17 10.21
CA LYS A 39 -17.89 3.88 11.48
C LYS A 39 -18.00 5.39 11.27
N ILE A 40 -17.23 5.94 10.33
CA ILE A 40 -17.23 7.38 10.04
C ILE A 40 -18.52 7.80 9.30
N PHE A 41 -18.92 7.05 8.27
CA PHE A 41 -20.06 7.42 7.43
C PHE A 41 -21.41 6.90 7.92
N GLY A 42 -21.41 5.93 8.84
CA GLY A 42 -22.63 5.31 9.35
C GLY A 42 -23.45 4.58 8.29
N GLY A 43 -24.69 4.28 8.65
CA GLY A 43 -25.69 3.75 7.73
C GLY A 43 -26.23 4.82 6.77
N TYR A 44 -27.12 4.40 5.88
CA TYR A 44 -27.98 5.33 5.14
C TYR A 44 -29.44 5.03 5.47
N PHE A 45 -30.27 6.07 5.43
CA PHE A 45 -31.70 5.92 5.60
C PHE A 45 -32.34 5.66 4.24
N GLU A 46 -33.06 4.55 4.12
CA GLU A 46 -33.76 4.18 2.90
C GLU A 46 -35.23 4.62 2.99
N GLN A 47 -35.63 5.55 2.12
CA GLN A 47 -36.98 6.15 2.16
C GLN A 47 -38.08 5.16 1.77
N SER A 48 -37.81 4.20 0.88
CA SER A 48 -38.81 3.22 0.44
C SER A 48 -39.19 2.24 1.55
N THR A 49 -38.23 1.80 2.35
CA THR A 49 -38.46 0.85 3.44
C THR A 49 -38.54 1.50 4.82
N GLN A 50 -38.35 2.82 4.92
CA GLN A 50 -38.32 3.59 6.17
C GLN A 50 -37.34 3.01 7.21
N THR A 51 -36.20 2.48 6.78
CA THR A 51 -35.24 1.79 7.65
C THR A 51 -33.80 2.23 7.41
N TRP A 52 -32.97 2.13 8.46
CA TRP A 52 -31.53 2.34 8.37
C TRP A 52 -30.86 1.08 7.84
N LYS A 53 -30.12 1.23 6.73
CA LYS A 53 -29.38 0.13 6.11
C LYS A 53 -27.87 0.34 6.18
N ARG A 54 -27.15 -0.78 6.20
CA ARG A 54 -25.70 -0.81 6.15
C ARG A 54 -25.23 -0.48 4.74
N ARG A 55 -24.25 0.42 4.61
CA ARG A 55 -23.62 0.76 3.32
C ARG A 55 -22.79 -0.40 2.76
N HIS A 56 -22.90 -0.62 1.45
CA HIS A 56 -22.07 -1.55 0.70
C HIS A 56 -20.66 -0.97 0.47
N ASN A 57 -19.71 -1.82 0.07
CA ASN A 57 -18.33 -1.38 -0.20
C ASN A 57 -18.29 -0.29 -1.28
N VAL A 58 -19.11 -0.42 -2.33
CA VAL A 58 -19.16 0.53 -3.45
C VAL A 58 -19.58 1.93 -2.98
N ASP A 59 -20.61 2.03 -2.14
CA ASP A 59 -21.09 3.31 -1.59
C ASP A 59 -20.00 3.99 -0.76
N ILE A 60 -19.32 3.20 0.08
CA ILE A 60 -18.25 3.70 0.95
C ILE A 60 -17.09 4.25 0.13
N HIS A 61 -16.70 3.55 -0.95
CA HIS A 61 -15.64 4.02 -1.84
C HIS A 61 -16.05 5.30 -2.58
N GLY A 62 -17.31 5.38 -3.03
CA GLY A 62 -17.86 6.60 -3.66
C GLY A 62 -17.89 7.80 -2.70
N LEU A 63 -18.25 7.59 -1.43
CA LEU A 63 -18.28 8.65 -0.42
C LEU A 63 -16.88 9.09 0.03
N ALA A 64 -15.93 8.15 0.13
CA ALA A 64 -14.58 8.44 0.59
C ALA A 64 -13.80 9.34 -0.37
N LYS A 65 -14.08 9.25 -1.69
CA LYS A 65 -13.41 10.01 -2.77
C LYS A 65 -11.88 10.01 -2.66
N GLN A 66 -11.30 8.96 -2.10
CA GLN A 66 -9.88 8.82 -1.84
C GLN A 66 -9.44 7.38 -2.09
N PRO A 67 -8.15 7.15 -2.43
CA PRO A 67 -7.64 5.80 -2.61
C PRO A 67 -7.84 4.98 -1.35
N ASN A 68 -8.12 3.69 -1.53
CA ASN A 68 -8.17 2.77 -0.40
C ASN A 68 -6.77 2.65 0.25
N ILE A 69 -6.75 2.08 1.45
CA ILE A 69 -5.53 1.99 2.26
C ILE A 69 -4.42 1.17 1.57
N VAL A 70 -4.78 0.12 0.83
CA VAL A 70 -3.82 -0.73 0.10
C VAL A 70 -3.21 0.03 -1.08
N ALA A 71 -4.00 0.82 -1.80
CA ALA A 71 -3.50 1.69 -2.86
C ALA A 71 -2.53 2.75 -2.30
N THR A 72 -2.83 3.32 -1.13
CA THR A 72 -1.92 4.25 -0.45
C THR A 72 -0.61 3.58 -0.03
N MET A 73 -0.70 2.38 0.57
CA MET A 73 0.47 1.57 0.93
C MET A 73 1.35 1.28 -0.30
N ASN A 74 0.76 0.84 -1.40
CA ASN A 74 1.47 0.55 -2.64
C ASN A 74 2.14 1.80 -3.23
N ALA A 75 1.46 2.95 -3.20
CA ALA A 75 2.05 4.22 -3.62
C ALA A 75 3.26 4.61 -2.76
N ASN A 76 3.17 4.44 -1.44
CA ASN A 76 4.30 4.70 -0.53
C ASN A 76 5.48 3.76 -0.80
N ARG A 77 5.22 2.47 -1.06
CA ARG A 77 6.26 1.49 -1.43
C ARG A 77 6.97 1.86 -2.73
N LEU A 78 6.22 2.30 -3.75
CA LEU A 78 6.81 2.78 -5.00
C LEU A 78 7.60 4.07 -4.80
N ARG A 79 7.13 4.99 -3.94
CA ARG A 79 7.89 6.19 -3.56
C ARG A 79 9.22 5.82 -2.92
N TRP A 80 9.21 4.87 -1.98
CA TRP A 80 10.42 4.36 -1.34
C TRP A 80 11.36 3.66 -2.33
N MET A 81 10.81 2.86 -3.25
CA MET A 81 11.60 2.25 -4.33
C MET A 81 12.28 3.30 -5.21
N GLY A 82 11.56 4.34 -5.62
CA GLY A 82 12.16 5.45 -6.36
C GLY A 82 13.20 6.21 -5.56
N HIS A 83 13.01 6.36 -4.24
CA HIS A 83 14.05 6.90 -3.37
C HIS A 83 15.31 6.03 -3.39
N LEU A 84 15.18 4.70 -3.26
CA LEU A 84 16.32 3.77 -3.33
C LEU A 84 17.08 3.87 -4.66
N MET A 85 16.40 4.13 -5.79
CA MET A 85 17.04 4.29 -7.10
C MET A 85 17.83 5.60 -7.25
N ARG A 86 17.48 6.62 -6.47
CA ARG A 86 18.19 7.92 -6.42
C ARG A 86 19.24 8.00 -5.32
N VAL A 87 19.28 7.03 -4.41
CA VAL A 87 20.26 6.98 -3.33
C VAL A 87 21.65 6.70 -3.90
N ASP A 88 22.66 7.44 -3.45
CA ASP A 88 24.06 7.23 -3.82
C ASP A 88 24.49 5.78 -3.55
N ARG A 89 25.23 5.19 -4.51
CA ARG A 89 25.59 3.77 -4.49
C ARG A 89 26.50 3.38 -3.33
N ASN A 90 27.18 4.34 -2.69
CA ASN A 90 28.03 4.12 -1.52
C ASN A 90 27.24 4.10 -0.20
N ARG A 91 25.94 4.42 -0.23
CA ARG A 91 25.09 4.41 0.96
C ARG A 91 24.69 2.98 1.34
N ALA A 92 24.59 2.72 2.63
CA ALA A 92 24.18 1.43 3.18
C ALA A 92 22.84 0.94 2.61
N ALA A 93 21.88 1.83 2.36
CA ALA A 93 20.58 1.47 1.79
C ALA A 93 20.70 0.82 0.41
N TRP A 94 21.58 1.33 -0.46
CA TRP A 94 21.85 0.74 -1.78
C TRP A 94 22.52 -0.63 -1.64
N SER A 95 23.51 -0.75 -0.75
CA SER A 95 24.17 -2.02 -0.46
C SER A 95 23.18 -3.08 0.05
N ILE A 96 22.28 -2.72 0.98
CA ILE A 96 21.27 -3.65 1.51
C ILE A 96 20.30 -4.08 0.39
N TYR A 97 19.84 -3.14 -0.43
CA TYR A 97 18.91 -3.45 -1.53
C TYR A 97 19.51 -4.41 -2.58
N THR A 98 20.78 -4.18 -2.96
CA THR A 98 21.48 -4.98 -3.97
C THR A 98 22.05 -6.28 -3.43
N SER A 99 22.26 -6.36 -2.11
CA SER A 99 22.78 -7.56 -1.46
C SER A 99 21.86 -8.77 -1.70
N THR A 100 22.46 -9.87 -2.16
CA THR A 100 21.79 -11.16 -2.28
C THR A 100 22.40 -12.08 -1.23
N PRO A 101 21.70 -12.35 -0.11
CA PRO A 101 22.22 -13.22 0.93
C PRO A 101 22.41 -14.63 0.38
N GLN A 102 23.61 -15.17 0.53
CA GLN A 102 23.96 -16.52 0.09
C GLN A 102 23.33 -17.58 1.01
N GLY A 103 23.03 -18.75 0.44
CA GLY A 103 22.50 -19.91 1.17
C GLY A 103 21.02 -20.23 0.92
N ARG A 104 20.53 -21.31 1.55
CA ARG A 104 19.16 -21.80 1.38
C ARG A 104 18.23 -21.16 2.42
N ARG A 105 17.05 -20.73 2.00
CA ARG A 105 16.00 -20.29 2.94
C ARG A 105 15.54 -21.46 3.80
N LEU A 106 15.49 -21.24 5.11
CA LEU A 106 14.96 -22.20 6.06
C LEU A 106 13.46 -22.48 5.80
N PRO A 107 12.98 -23.70 6.10
CA PRO A 107 11.56 -24.02 6.07
C PRO A 107 10.71 -23.01 6.85
N GLY A 108 9.52 -22.67 6.34
CA GLY A 108 8.61 -21.71 6.97
C GLY A 108 8.87 -20.23 6.65
N ARG A 109 10.04 -19.85 6.15
CA ARG A 109 10.30 -18.45 5.77
C ARG A 109 9.49 -18.06 4.52
N PRO A 110 8.87 -16.87 4.47
CA PRO A 110 8.17 -16.41 3.27
C PRO A 110 9.04 -16.51 2.01
N ARG A 111 8.44 -17.03 0.93
CA ARG A 111 9.11 -17.11 -0.38
C ARG A 111 9.15 -15.74 -1.09
N SER A 112 8.20 -14.85 -0.84
CA SER A 112 8.28 -13.47 -1.33
C SER A 112 9.30 -12.67 -0.52
N CYS A 113 9.99 -11.76 -1.19
CA CYS A 113 10.75 -10.68 -0.57
C CYS A 113 10.23 -9.36 -1.15
N TRP A 114 10.61 -8.25 -0.50
CA TRP A 114 10.17 -6.91 -0.87
C TRP A 114 10.44 -6.60 -2.35
N ARG A 115 11.64 -6.92 -2.85
CA ARG A 115 12.01 -6.73 -4.27
C ARG A 115 11.05 -7.45 -5.23
N ASN A 116 10.73 -8.72 -4.95
CA ASN A 116 9.79 -9.49 -5.77
C ASN A 116 8.38 -8.89 -5.75
N GLU A 117 7.95 -8.34 -4.61
CA GLU A 117 6.66 -7.65 -4.50
C GLU A 117 6.65 -6.35 -5.29
N MET A 118 7.75 -5.59 -5.28
CA MET A 118 7.87 -4.34 -6.04
C MET A 118 7.83 -4.60 -7.53
N MET A 119 8.57 -5.59 -8.03
CA MET A 119 8.53 -5.95 -9.45
C MET A 119 7.12 -6.35 -9.90
N ARG A 120 6.40 -7.13 -9.08
CA ARG A 120 4.99 -7.48 -9.34
C ARG A 120 4.08 -6.25 -9.31
N LEU A 121 4.36 -5.29 -8.45
CA LEU A 121 3.59 -4.06 -8.35
C LEU A 121 3.82 -3.17 -9.58
N CYS A 122 5.07 -2.99 -10.02
CA CYS A 122 5.41 -2.31 -11.26
C CYS A 122 4.70 -2.95 -12.46
N GLN A 123 4.79 -4.27 -12.59
CA GLN A 123 4.09 -5.01 -13.66
C GLN A 123 2.58 -4.81 -13.58
N LYS A 124 1.99 -4.92 -12.38
CA LYS A 124 0.55 -4.71 -12.18
C LYS A 124 0.11 -3.30 -12.58
N TRP A 125 0.97 -2.31 -12.37
CA TRP A 125 0.68 -0.90 -12.65
C TRP A 125 1.24 -0.44 -14.01
N ARG A 126 1.81 -1.36 -14.80
CA ARG A 126 2.41 -1.10 -16.12
C ARG A 126 3.46 0.01 -16.06
N LEU A 127 4.30 -0.06 -15.03
CA LEU A 127 5.49 0.79 -14.90
C LEU A 127 6.66 0.02 -15.51
N ASP A 128 6.75 0.01 -16.84
CA ASP A 128 7.75 -0.79 -17.56
C ASP A 128 9.14 -0.15 -17.45
N ASP A 129 9.24 1.17 -17.61
CA ASP A 129 10.48 1.94 -17.52
C ASP A 129 10.71 2.53 -16.12
N TRP A 130 10.34 1.79 -15.06
CA TRP A 130 10.32 2.35 -13.71
C TRP A 130 11.72 2.74 -13.20
N GLU A 131 12.79 2.08 -13.64
CA GLU A 131 14.16 2.44 -13.26
C GLU A 131 14.55 3.83 -13.79
N GLU A 132 14.25 4.11 -15.06
CA GLU A 132 14.49 5.41 -15.70
C GLU A 132 13.51 6.48 -15.20
N SER A 133 12.23 6.12 -15.05
CA SER A 133 11.16 7.00 -14.58
C SER A 133 11.36 7.49 -13.14
N THR A 134 12.23 6.82 -12.37
CA THR A 134 12.57 7.21 -11.00
C THR A 134 13.73 8.19 -10.92
N GLN A 135 14.47 8.43 -11.99
CA GLN A 135 15.54 9.43 -11.98
C GLN A 135 14.96 10.85 -11.96
N ASP A 136 15.75 11.81 -11.47
CA ASP A 136 15.35 13.20 -11.50
C ASP A 136 15.12 13.63 -12.95
N ARG A 137 14.04 14.39 -13.18
CA ARG A 137 13.76 14.94 -14.50
C ARG A 137 14.89 15.92 -14.82
N VAL A 138 15.62 15.65 -15.90
CA VAL A 138 16.57 16.62 -16.45
C VAL A 138 15.77 17.86 -16.83
N GLN A 139 16.13 19.02 -16.27
CA GLN A 139 15.54 20.32 -16.62
C GLN A 139 15.98 20.76 -18.01
#